data_AF-A0A485LYV8-F1
#
_entry.id   AF-A0A485LYV8-F1
#
_cell.length_a   1.000
_cell.length_b   1.000
_cell.length_c   1.000
_cell.angle_alpha   90.00
_cell.angle_beta   90.00
_cell.angle_gamma   90.00
#
_symmetry.space_group_name_H-M   'P 1'
#
loop_
_entity.id
_entity.type
_entity.pdbx_description
1 polymer ?
#
loop_
_entity_poly.entity_id
_entity_poly.type
_entity_poly.pdbx_seq_one_letter_code
_entity_poly.pdbx_strand_id
1 'polypeptide(L)'
;MTLKTKGLVFTALLFLTLGVLFAPGRSSALETVPNVTPEMLSPDFWTAKLPDPESLIMGREAIEAFNRDILHTLPDLVYDLTSYPAFLDRNQLTELITRRPFPEEDRYSNGIKVDQAYYESLY
;
A
#
# COMPACT_ATOMS: atom_id res chain seq x y z
N MET A 1 -7.33 63.46 10.47
CA MET A 1 -8.73 63.01 10.28
C MET A 1 -8.76 62.08 9.05
N THR A 2 -8.17 60.88 9.14
CA THR A 2 -8.83 59.59 9.51
C THR A 2 -9.88 59.10 8.51
N LEU A 3 -9.48 58.72 7.29
CA LEU A 3 -10.24 57.73 6.50
C LEU A 3 -9.41 57.11 5.34
N LYS A 4 -8.27 56.49 5.64
CA LYS A 4 -7.58 55.60 4.67
C LYS A 4 -7.09 54.27 5.26
N THR A 5 -7.15 54.12 6.58
CA THR A 5 -6.63 52.96 7.31
C THR A 5 -7.61 51.79 7.44
N LYS A 6 -8.91 51.96 7.12
CA LYS A 6 -9.92 50.90 7.30
C LYS A 6 -9.93 49.84 6.18
N GLY A 7 -9.50 50.18 4.97
CA GLY A 7 -9.47 49.24 3.83
C GLY A 7 -8.29 48.27 3.83
N LEU A 8 -7.13 48.70 4.36
CA LEU A 8 -5.92 47.88 4.42
C LEU A 8 -6.00 46.81 5.52
N VAL A 9 -6.66 47.13 6.64
CA VAL A 9 -6.84 46.19 7.76
C VAL A 9 -7.83 45.08 7.39
N PHE A 10 -8.88 45.40 6.61
CA PHE A 10 -9.87 44.42 6.17
C PHE A 10 -9.32 43.42 5.15
N THR A 11 -8.42 43.87 4.26
CA THR A 11 -7.77 43.00 3.27
C THR A 11 -6.73 42.08 3.91
N ALA A 12 -5.97 42.56 4.90
CA ALA A 12 -5.03 41.73 5.66
C ALA A 12 -5.74 40.64 6.50
N LEU A 13 -6.91 40.96 7.07
CA LEU A 13 -7.70 40.00 7.86
C LEU A 13 -8.36 38.92 6.97
N LEU A 14 -8.77 39.26 5.75
CA LEU A 14 -9.37 38.34 4.79
C LEU A 14 -8.35 37.31 4.25
N PHE A 15 -7.08 37.70 4.07
CA PHE A 15 -6.02 36.76 3.69
C PHE A 15 -5.58 35.85 4.86
N LEU A 16 -5.68 36.32 6.10
CA LEU A 16 -5.38 35.50 7.28
C LEU A 16 -6.41 34.39 7.51
N THR A 17 -7.68 34.64 7.17
CA THR A 17 -8.75 33.64 7.30
C THR A 17 -8.81 32.68 6.11
N LEU A 18 -8.46 33.12 4.91
CA LEU A 18 -8.46 32.26 3.71
C LEU A 18 -7.27 31.26 3.68
N GLY A 19 -6.16 31.58 4.35
CA GLY A 19 -4.99 30.68 4.47
C GLY A 19 -5.24 29.43 5.34
N VAL A 20 -6.29 29.43 6.18
CA VAL A 20 -6.68 28.26 6.98
C VAL A 20 -7.44 27.22 6.15
N LEU A 21 -8.06 27.63 5.03
CA LEU A 21 -8.81 26.73 4.15
C LEU A 21 -7.92 25.90 3.21
N PHE A 22 -6.67 26.31 3.01
CA PHE A 22 -5.69 25.63 2.15
C PHE A 22 -4.50 25.05 2.91
N ALA A 23 -4.58 24.95 4.24
CA ALA A 23 -3.73 23.99 4.92
C ALA A 23 -4.04 22.63 4.28
N PRO A 24 -3.07 21.88 3.72
CA PRO A 24 -3.33 20.50 3.35
C PRO A 24 -3.89 19.88 4.61
N GLY A 25 -5.16 19.47 4.54
CA GLY A 25 -5.77 18.74 5.63
C GLY A 25 -4.79 17.63 5.93
N ARG A 26 -4.15 17.68 7.09
CA ARG A 26 -3.61 16.45 7.66
C ARG A 26 -4.85 15.59 7.78
N SER A 27 -5.06 14.71 6.81
CA SER A 27 -5.98 13.62 6.97
C SER A 27 -5.33 12.78 8.07
N SER A 28 -5.59 13.17 9.32
CA SER A 28 -5.49 12.26 10.44
C SER A 28 -6.64 11.30 10.24
N ALA A 29 -6.46 10.35 9.32
CA ALA A 29 -7.24 9.13 9.27
C ALA A 29 -6.85 8.26 10.48
N LEU A 30 -7.07 8.81 11.67
CA LEU A 30 -7.48 8.05 12.84
C LEU A 30 -8.96 8.37 12.97
N GLU A 31 -9.74 7.85 12.03
CA GLU A 31 -11.17 7.70 12.26
C GLU A 31 -11.26 6.78 13.49
N THR A 32 -11.40 7.40 14.65
CA THR A 32 -11.27 6.71 15.93
C THR A 32 -12.56 5.94 16.09
N VAL A 33 -12.54 4.67 15.70
CA VAL A 33 -13.68 3.78 15.82
C VAL A 33 -14.11 3.78 17.30
N PRO A 34 -15.37 4.14 17.62
CA PRO A 34 -15.80 4.20 19.01
C PRO A 34 -15.55 2.88 19.73
N ASN A 35 -15.04 2.96 20.96
CA ASN A 35 -14.69 1.82 21.81
C ASN A 35 -13.56 0.93 21.29
N VAL A 36 -12.72 1.42 20.37
CA VAL A 36 -11.49 0.73 19.95
C VAL A 36 -10.30 1.37 20.66
N THR A 37 -9.56 0.55 21.41
CA THR A 37 -8.28 0.97 21.99
C THR A 37 -7.16 0.79 20.97
N PRO A 38 -6.03 1.51 21.07
CA PRO A 38 -4.90 1.34 20.15
C PRO A 38 -4.42 -0.11 20.02
N GLU A 39 -4.48 -0.89 21.10
CA GLU A 39 -4.03 -2.29 21.12
C GLU A 39 -4.91 -3.19 20.24
N MET A 40 -6.21 -2.89 20.11
CA MET A 40 -7.15 -3.64 19.26
C MET A 40 -6.82 -3.55 17.76
N LEU A 41 -5.95 -2.62 17.36
CA LEU A 41 -5.45 -2.50 15.99
C LEU A 41 -4.26 -3.45 15.73
N SER A 42 -3.75 -4.13 16.75
CA SER A 42 -2.74 -5.19 16.62
C SER A 42 -3.40 -6.57 16.55
N PRO A 43 -2.98 -7.45 15.62
CA PRO A 43 -3.38 -8.86 15.63
C PRO A 43 -3.08 -9.54 16.98
N ASP A 44 -1.96 -9.20 17.62
CA ASP A 44 -1.50 -9.83 18.88
C ASP A 44 -2.54 -9.69 20.01
N PHE A 45 -3.24 -8.55 20.06
CA PHE A 45 -4.28 -8.31 21.06
C PHE A 45 -5.42 -9.34 20.95
N TRP A 46 -5.77 -9.73 19.73
CA TRP A 46 -6.84 -10.69 19.48
C TRP A 46 -6.34 -12.13 19.59
N THR A 47 -5.15 -12.42 19.06
CA THR A 47 -4.52 -13.75 19.15
C THR A 47 -4.31 -14.17 20.61
N ALA A 48 -3.87 -13.26 21.49
CA ALA A 48 -3.68 -13.52 22.91
C ALA A 48 -4.97 -13.86 23.69
N LYS A 49 -6.15 -13.64 23.08
CA LYS A 49 -7.46 -13.98 23.68
C LYS A 49 -7.94 -15.37 23.27
N LEU A 50 -7.24 -16.05 22.37
CA LEU A 50 -7.58 -17.42 21.98
C LEU A 50 -7.23 -18.41 23.12
N PRO A 51 -7.97 -19.52 23.25
CA PRO A 51 -7.64 -20.56 24.23
C PRO A 51 -6.25 -21.17 24.03
N ASP A 52 -5.80 -21.26 22.78
CA ASP A 52 -4.47 -21.71 22.38
C ASP A 52 -3.93 -20.82 21.24
N PRO A 53 -3.27 -19.69 21.58
CA PRO A 53 -2.79 -18.71 20.61
C PRO A 53 -1.76 -19.23 19.60
N GLU A 54 -1.02 -20.28 19.96
CA GLU A 54 0.05 -20.88 19.15
C GLU A 54 -0.45 -22.07 18.31
N SER A 55 -1.74 -22.42 18.44
CA SER A 55 -2.33 -23.50 17.66
C SER A 55 -2.44 -23.14 16.17
N LEU A 56 -2.23 -24.15 15.31
CA LEU A 56 -2.52 -24.00 13.90
C LEU A 56 -4.03 -23.85 13.70
N ILE A 57 -4.43 -22.85 12.92
CA ILE A 57 -5.83 -22.57 12.57
C ILE A 57 -6.46 -23.75 11.81
N MET A 58 -5.66 -24.48 11.03
CA MET A 58 -6.10 -25.64 10.25
C MET A 58 -5.24 -26.86 10.56
N GLY A 59 -5.87 -28.03 10.55
CA GLY A 59 -5.16 -29.30 10.60
C GLY A 59 -4.32 -29.54 9.34
N ARG A 60 -3.34 -30.43 9.44
CA ARG A 60 -2.41 -30.76 8.34
C ARG A 60 -3.12 -31.08 7.02
N GLU A 61 -4.12 -31.95 7.05
CA GLU A 61 -4.84 -32.37 5.83
C GLU A 61 -5.58 -31.20 5.16
N ALA A 62 -6.16 -30.30 5.97
CA ALA A 62 -6.83 -29.11 5.46
C ALA A 62 -5.83 -28.11 4.85
N ILE A 63 -4.67 -27.95 5.48
CA ILE A 63 -3.56 -27.14 4.93
C ILE A 63 -3.11 -27.71 3.58
N GLU A 64 -2.89 -29.02 3.48
CA GLU A 64 -2.46 -29.67 2.24
C GLU A 64 -3.51 -29.55 1.13
N ALA A 65 -4.80 -29.71 1.47
CA ALA A 65 -5.90 -29.52 0.53
C ALA A 65 -5.98 -28.07 0.03
N PHE A 66 -5.90 -27.10 0.95
CA PHE A 66 -5.91 -25.67 0.63
C PHE A 66 -4.72 -25.28 -0.26
N ASN A 67 -3.51 -25.72 0.08
CA ASN A 67 -2.31 -25.41 -0.72
C ASN A 67 -2.41 -25.98 -2.15
N ARG A 68 -2.91 -27.21 -2.30
CA ARG A 68 -3.20 -27.79 -3.62
C ARG A 68 -4.24 -26.98 -4.38
N ASP A 69 -5.32 -26.59 -3.72
CA ASP A 69 -6.40 -25.83 -4.34
C ASP A 69 -5.92 -24.46 -4.87
N ILE A 70 -5.06 -23.78 -4.11
CA ILE A 70 -4.47 -22.51 -4.55
C ILE A 70 -3.58 -22.69 -5.78
N LEU A 71 -2.75 -23.73 -5.83
CA LEU A 71 -1.93 -24.02 -7.00
C LEU A 71 -2.78 -24.22 -8.27
N HIS A 72 -3.95 -24.86 -8.13
CA HIS A 72 -4.89 -25.04 -9.23
C HIS A 72 -5.65 -23.76 -9.61
N THR A 73 -6.01 -22.96 -8.61
CA THR A 73 -6.86 -21.77 -8.81
C THR A 73 -6.07 -20.56 -9.31
N LEU A 74 -4.78 -20.47 -8.97
CA LEU A 74 -3.90 -19.35 -9.28
C LEU A 74 -2.59 -19.79 -9.99
N PRO A 75 -2.67 -20.53 -11.11
CA PRO A 75 -1.51 -21.19 -11.71
C PRO A 75 -0.44 -20.22 -12.27
N ASP A 76 -0.82 -18.97 -12.57
CA ASP A 76 0.11 -17.94 -13.05
C ASP A 76 0.73 -17.10 -11.94
N LEU A 77 0.27 -17.27 -10.69
CA LEU A 77 0.66 -16.47 -9.53
C LEU A 77 1.36 -17.31 -8.45
N VAL A 78 0.90 -18.53 -8.22
CA VAL A 78 1.42 -19.43 -7.19
C VAL A 78 2.11 -20.61 -7.86
N TYR A 79 3.39 -20.78 -7.55
CA TYR A 79 4.25 -21.80 -8.14
C TYR A 79 4.76 -22.76 -7.06
N ASP A 80 4.83 -24.04 -7.40
CA ASP A 80 5.45 -25.04 -6.54
C ASP A 80 6.98 -24.96 -6.66
N LEU A 81 7.61 -24.40 -5.62
CA LEU A 81 9.06 -24.21 -5.54
C LEU A 81 9.84 -25.53 -5.53
N THR A 82 9.22 -26.66 -5.15
CA THR A 82 9.89 -27.97 -5.18
C THR A 82 10.07 -28.49 -6.62
N SER A 83 9.18 -28.04 -7.51
CA SER A 83 9.21 -28.34 -8.94
C SER A 83 9.88 -27.24 -9.78
N TYR A 84 10.12 -26.06 -9.19
CA TYR A 84 10.65 -24.89 -9.88
C TYR A 84 12.14 -25.11 -10.22
N PRO A 85 12.58 -24.75 -11.44
CA PRO A 85 13.95 -25.00 -11.85
C PRO A 85 14.95 -24.19 -11.00
N ALA A 86 16.09 -24.81 -10.66
CA ALA A 86 17.16 -24.16 -9.92
C ALA A 86 17.81 -22.99 -10.69
N PHE A 87 17.71 -23.01 -12.02
CA PHE A 87 18.19 -21.97 -12.91
C PHE A 87 17.15 -21.69 -13.99
N LEU A 88 16.97 -20.43 -14.33
CA LEU A 88 16.22 -20.00 -15.50
C LEU A 88 17.21 -19.57 -16.56
N ASP A 89 17.06 -20.07 -17.79
CA ASP A 89 17.82 -19.52 -18.90
C ASP A 89 17.33 -18.10 -19.25
N ARG A 90 18.10 -17.41 -20.11
CA ARG A 90 17.77 -16.05 -20.54
C ARG A 90 16.35 -15.96 -21.10
N ASN A 91 15.93 -16.90 -21.94
CA ASN A 91 14.64 -16.83 -22.61
C ASN A 91 13.50 -17.02 -21.60
N GLN A 92 13.63 -18.00 -20.70
CA GLN A 92 12.66 -18.25 -19.64
C GLN A 92 12.52 -17.03 -18.71
N LEU A 93 13.64 -16.46 -18.27
CA LEU A 93 13.63 -15.28 -17.40
C LEU A 93 13.04 -14.06 -18.14
N THR A 94 13.44 -13.82 -19.38
CA THR A 94 12.92 -12.73 -20.20
C THR A 94 11.40 -12.85 -20.39
N GLU A 95 10.89 -14.06 -20.62
CA GLU A 95 9.44 -14.28 -20.72
C GLU A 95 8.73 -13.90 -19.43
N LEU A 96 9.24 -14.33 -18.27
CA LEU A 96 8.62 -14.05 -16.97
C LEU A 96 8.59 -12.54 -16.64
N ILE A 97 9.67 -11.81 -16.92
CA ILE A 97 9.75 -10.37 -16.62
C ILE A 97 8.94 -9.51 -17.59
N THR A 98 8.79 -9.94 -18.84
CA THR A 98 8.06 -9.17 -19.88
C THR A 98 6.59 -9.55 -19.99
N ARG A 99 6.14 -10.64 -19.36
CA ARG A 99 4.74 -11.10 -19.36
C ARG A 99 3.76 -10.04 -18.82
N ARG A 100 4.20 -9.17 -17.91
CA ARG A 100 3.38 -8.06 -17.40
C ARG A 100 3.89 -6.73 -17.95
N PRO A 101 3.01 -5.85 -18.44
CA PRO A 101 3.41 -4.51 -18.84
C PRO A 101 3.87 -3.73 -17.61
N PHE A 102 4.73 -2.73 -17.84
CA PHE A 102 5.00 -1.72 -16.83
C PHE A 102 3.70 -0.99 -16.42
N PRO A 103 3.58 -0.57 -15.15
CA PRO A 103 2.39 0.11 -14.66
C PRO A 103 2.17 1.45 -15.38
N GLU A 104 0.91 1.78 -15.67
CA GLU A 104 0.52 3.05 -16.30
C GLU A 104 0.48 4.23 -15.30
N GLU A 105 0.50 3.92 -14.01
CA GLU A 105 0.47 4.90 -12.93
C GLU A 105 1.81 5.62 -12.75
N ASP A 106 1.76 6.81 -12.16
CA ASP A 106 2.96 7.55 -11.78
C ASP A 106 3.87 6.70 -10.86
N ARG A 107 5.14 6.60 -11.25
CA ARG A 107 6.20 5.97 -10.45
C ARG A 107 7.31 6.98 -10.21
N TYR A 108 8.02 6.79 -9.11
CA TYR A 108 9.08 7.69 -8.67
C TYR A 108 10.32 6.89 -8.31
N SER A 109 11.49 7.40 -8.72
CA SER A 109 12.79 6.90 -8.29
C SER A 109 13.54 8.07 -7.64
N ASN A 110 14.02 7.87 -6.41
CA ASN A 110 14.65 8.93 -5.60
C ASN A 110 13.78 10.22 -5.48
N GLY A 111 12.47 10.06 -5.41
CA GLY A 111 11.51 11.17 -5.31
C GLY A 111 11.24 11.92 -6.62
N ILE A 112 11.84 11.50 -7.74
CA ILE A 112 11.61 12.10 -9.06
C ILE A 112 10.70 11.18 -9.87
N LYS A 113 9.66 11.76 -10.49
CA LYS A 113 8.76 11.01 -11.37
C LYS A 113 9.57 10.43 -12.53
N VAL A 114 9.50 9.12 -12.73
CA VAL A 114 10.18 8.45 -13.85
C VAL A 114 9.39 8.65 -15.13
N ASP A 115 10.09 8.78 -16.24
CA ASP A 115 9.52 8.90 -17.58
C ASP A 115 9.63 7.58 -18.35
N GLN A 116 9.21 7.59 -19.62
CA GLN A 116 9.26 6.40 -20.46
C GLN A 116 10.69 5.87 -20.66
N ALA A 117 11.69 6.76 -20.72
CA ALA A 117 13.09 6.39 -20.92
C ALA A 117 13.63 5.55 -19.75
N TYR A 118 13.15 5.79 -18.53
CA TYR A 118 13.47 4.94 -17.38
C TYR A 118 13.04 3.48 -17.62
N TYR A 119 11.82 3.25 -18.09
CA TYR A 119 11.33 1.89 -18.34
C TYR A 119 12.02 1.22 -19.51
N GLU A 120 12.35 1.98 -20.55
CA GLU A 120 13.15 1.49 -21.68
C GLU A 120 14.55 1.01 -21.25
N SER A 121 15.11 1.61 -20.19
CA SER A 121 16.42 1.20 -19.63
C SER A 121 16.39 -0.11 -18.82
N LEU A 122 15.21 -0.63 -18.50
CA LEU A 122 15.04 -1.84 -17.71
C LEU A 122 14.92 -3.12 -18.56
N TYR A 123 14.87 -2.99 -19.88
CA TYR A 123 14.88 -4.09 -20.85
C TYR A 123 16.31 -4.46 -21.27
#